data_AF-A0A346CJK2-F1
#
_entry.id   AF-A0A346CJK2-F1
#
_cell.length_a   1.000
_cell.length_b   1.000
_cell.length_c   1.000
_cell.angle_alpha   90.00
_cell.angle_beta   90.00
_cell.angle_gamma   90.00
#
_symmetry.space_group_name_H-M   'P 1'
#
loop_
_entity.id
_entity.type
_entity.pdbx_description
1 polymer ?
#
loop_
_entity_poly.entity_id
_entity_poly.type
_entity_poly.pdbx_seq_one_letter_code
_entity_poly.pdbx_strand_id
1 'polypeptide(L)' 'MEKLTILLLVAAVLMSTQALMQEKRPKENKFLSKRKTNAQMWWDGECLGWSNGCTWPSECCSNNCEGIYCALW' A
#
# COMPACT_ATOMS: atom_id res chain seq x y z
N MET A 1 -10.39 31.78 -36.56
CA MET A 1 -10.07 31.89 -35.11
C MET A 1 -10.30 30.58 -34.35
N GLU A 2 -10.64 29.47 -35.01
CA GLU A 2 -10.98 28.19 -34.35
C GLU A 2 -9.74 27.35 -33.96
N LYS A 3 -8.61 27.56 -34.64
CA LYS A 3 -7.36 26.83 -34.35
C LYS A 3 -6.81 27.15 -32.96
N LEU A 4 -7.03 28.37 -32.46
CA LEU A 4 -6.55 28.81 -31.16
C LEU A 4 -7.41 28.23 -30.02
N THR A 5 -8.73 28.13 -30.22
CA THR A 5 -9.64 27.57 -29.21
C THR A 5 -9.42 26.07 -29.01
N ILE A 6 -9.12 25.31 -30.07
CA ILE A 6 -8.79 23.88 -29.96
C ILE A 6 -7.50 23.67 -29.15
N LEU A 7 -6.47 24.50 -29.38
CA LEU A 7 -5.21 24.40 -28.62
C LEU A 7 -5.40 24.70 -27.13
N LEU A 8 -6.27 25.66 -26.79
CA LEU A 8 -6.61 25.97 -25.40
C LEU A 8 -7.39 24.84 -24.71
N LEU A 9 -8.30 24.18 -25.43
CA LEU A 9 -9.05 23.04 -24.91
C LEU A 9 -8.13 21.84 -24.60
N VAL A 10 -7.15 21.55 -25.46
CA VAL A 10 -6.17 20.47 -25.22
C VAL A 10 -5.29 20.77 -24.00
N ALA A 11 -4.86 22.02 -23.80
CA ALA A 11 -4.06 22.41 -22.64
C ALA A 11 -4.82 22.27 -21.31
N ALA A 12 -6.13 22.59 -21.29
CA ALA A 12 -6.97 22.44 -20.10
C ALA A 12 -7.20 20.96 -19.72
N VAL A 13 -7.32 20.06 -20.70
CA VAL A 13 -7.45 18.62 -20.47
C VAL A 13 -6.17 18.03 -19.87
N LEU A 14 -5.00 18.43 -20.35
CA LEU A 14 -3.70 17.94 -19.86
C LEU A 14 -3.41 18.32 -18.40
N MET A 15 -3.93 19.46 -17.92
CA MET A 15 -3.72 19.91 -16.53
C MET A 15 -4.72 19.32 -15.53
N SER A 16 -5.82 18.71 -15.99
CA SER A 16 -6.85 18.14 -15.10
C SER A 16 -6.50 16.74 -14.56
N THR A 17 -5.45 16.11 -15.06
CA THR A 17 -5.05 14.74 -14.68
C THR A 17 -4.08 14.65 -13.49
N GLN A 18 -3.69 15.76 -12.86
CA GLN A 18 -2.73 15.77 -11.75
C GLN A 18 -3.34 16.29 -10.44
N ALA A 19 -4.41 15.69 -9.94
CA ALA A 19 -4.93 16.06 -8.61
C ALA A 19 -5.69 14.94 -7.87
N LEU A 20 -5.41 13.67 -8.17
CA LEU A 20 -5.92 12.53 -7.39
C LEU A 20 -4.78 11.62 -6.95
N MET A 21 -3.73 12.22 -6.39
CA MET A 21 -2.79 11.51 -5.52
C MET A 21 -3.09 11.88 -4.07
N GLN A 22 -4.34 11.67 -3.66
CA GLN A 22 -4.68 11.50 -2.27
C GLN A 22 -4.82 10.01 -1.99
N GLU A 23 -3.72 9.28 -2.19
CA GLU A 23 -3.62 7.94 -1.64
C GLU A 23 -3.01 8.08 -0.24
N LYS A 24 -3.89 7.96 0.74
CA LYS A 24 -3.62 7.39 2.07
C LYS A 24 -2.37 6.52 2.00
N ARG A 25 -1.45 6.67 2.96
CA ARG A 25 -0.33 5.74 3.23
C ARG A 25 -0.52 4.45 2.44
N PRO A 26 0.26 4.17 1.37
CA PRO A 26 0.18 2.88 0.75
C PRO A 26 0.61 1.89 1.84
N LYS A 27 -0.37 1.26 2.49
CA LYS A 27 -0.22 -0.10 2.99
C LYS A 27 0.05 -0.85 1.72
N GLU A 28 1.34 -0.94 1.41
CA GLU A 28 1.93 -1.63 0.29
C GLU A 28 1.05 -2.84 0.00
N ASN A 29 0.37 -2.81 -1.15
CA ASN A 29 -0.32 -3.98 -1.68
C ASN A 29 0.76 -5.03 -1.95
N LYS A 30 1.22 -5.74 -0.91
CA LYS A 30 2.13 -6.90 -0.99
C LYS A 30 1.48 -8.09 -1.71
N PHE A 31 0.28 -7.90 -2.24
CA PHE A 31 -0.41 -8.89 -3.05
C PHE A 31 0.23 -9.14 -4.43
N LEU A 32 1.16 -8.30 -4.89
CA LEU A 32 1.77 -8.45 -6.22
C LEU A 32 3.27 -8.77 -6.24
N SER A 33 3.94 -8.82 -5.09
CA SER A 33 5.30 -9.35 -5.01
C SER A 33 5.18 -10.85 -4.77
N LYS A 34 5.51 -11.68 -5.78
CA LYS A 34 5.68 -13.15 -5.70
C LYS A 34 5.51 -13.68 -4.28
N ARG A 35 4.31 -14.13 -3.91
CA ARG A 35 3.85 -14.49 -2.55
C ARG A 35 5.00 -14.95 -1.66
N LYS A 36 5.68 -14.01 -0.98
CA LYS A 36 6.72 -14.35 -0.02
C LYS A 36 6.05 -15.16 1.08
N THR A 37 6.68 -16.23 1.51
CA THR A 37 6.15 -16.99 2.65
C THR A 37 6.22 -16.12 3.90
N ASN A 38 5.38 -16.39 4.90
CA ASN A 38 5.44 -15.68 6.19
C ASN A 38 6.85 -15.76 6.79
N ALA A 39 7.54 -16.89 6.61
CA ALA A 39 8.93 -17.06 7.03
C ALA A 39 9.87 -16.07 6.31
N GLN A 40 9.73 -15.92 4.98
CA GLN A 40 10.58 -15.01 4.22
C GLN A 40 10.29 -13.55 4.54
N MET A 41 9.02 -13.17 4.72
CA MET A 41 8.67 -11.82 5.18
C MET A 41 9.20 -11.53 6.59
N TRP A 42 9.25 -12.53 7.47
CA TRP A 42 9.85 -12.39 8.78
C TRP A 42 11.37 -12.18 8.69
N TRP A 43 12.07 -13.00 7.88
CA TRP A 43 13.51 -12.84 7.65
C TRP A 43 13.88 -11.49 7.02
N ASP A 44 13.02 -10.98 6.14
CA ASP A 44 13.22 -9.69 5.46
C ASP A 44 12.80 -8.48 6.35
N GLY A 45 12.26 -8.71 7.55
CA GLY A 45 11.78 -7.65 8.45
C GLY A 45 10.53 -6.92 7.94
N GLU A 46 9.79 -7.57 7.05
CA GLU A 46 8.66 -7.02 6.30
C GLU A 46 7.33 -7.03 7.09
N CYS A 47 7.27 -7.81 8.17
CA CYS A 47 6.18 -7.92 9.13
C CYS A 47 6.73 -8.42 10.47
N LEU A 48 5.92 -8.34 11.52
CA LEU A 48 6.27 -8.79 12.85
C LEU A 48 6.13 -10.31 12.98
N GLY A 49 7.20 -10.93 13.47
CA GLY A 49 7.20 -12.36 13.80
C GLY A 49 6.42 -12.64 15.09
N TRP A 50 6.29 -13.92 15.44
CA TRP A 50 5.66 -14.37 16.68
C TRP A 50 6.22 -13.66 17.93
N SER A 51 5.35 -13.42 18.92
CA SER A 51 5.63 -12.74 20.20
C SER A 51 6.09 -11.28 20.11
N ASN A 52 6.15 -10.69 18.91
CA ASN A 52 6.35 -9.25 18.79
C ASN A 52 5.08 -8.49 19.19
N GLY A 53 5.25 -7.29 19.74
CA GLY A 53 4.15 -6.42 20.12
C GLY A 53 3.37 -5.94 18.89
N CYS A 54 2.05 -6.03 18.90
CA CYS A 54 1.18 -5.59 17.82
C CYS A 54 -0.02 -4.81 18.35
N THR A 55 -0.55 -3.93 17.51
CA THR A 55 -1.83 -3.25 17.70
C THR A 55 -2.88 -3.76 16.71
N TRP A 56 -2.45 -4.22 15.53
CA TRP A 56 -3.35 -4.67 14.46
C TRP A 56 -2.90 -6.02 13.89
N PRO A 57 -3.83 -6.92 13.52
CA PRO A 57 -3.49 -8.21 12.93
C PRO A 57 -2.55 -8.11 11.72
N SER A 58 -2.74 -7.10 10.87
CA SER A 58 -1.94 -6.86 9.66
C SER A 58 -0.46 -6.54 9.90
N GLU A 59 -0.06 -6.25 11.14
CA GLU A 59 1.34 -6.03 11.49
C GLU A 59 2.08 -7.36 11.63
N CYS A 60 1.36 -8.44 11.96
CA CYS A 60 1.91 -9.77 12.16
C CYS A 60 2.00 -10.53 10.83
N CYS A 61 3.07 -11.30 10.64
CA CYS A 61 3.21 -12.17 9.46
C CYS A 61 2.12 -13.25 9.40
N SER A 62 1.59 -13.67 10.54
CA SER A 62 0.44 -14.58 10.65
C SER A 62 -0.91 -13.91 10.36
N ASN A 63 -0.93 -12.58 10.24
CA ASN A 63 -2.14 -11.77 10.23
C ASN A 63 -3.03 -12.01 11.47
N ASN A 64 -2.44 -12.40 12.61
CA ASN A 64 -3.11 -12.61 13.88
C ASN A 64 -2.40 -11.85 15.01
N CYS A 65 -3.11 -10.89 15.60
CA CYS A 65 -2.67 -10.12 16.77
C CYS A 65 -3.58 -10.49 17.95
N GLU A 66 -3.06 -11.30 18.87
CA GLU A 66 -3.78 -11.77 20.05
C GLU A 66 -3.38 -10.94 21.27
N GLY A 67 -4.34 -10.20 21.82
CA GLY A 67 -4.08 -9.25 22.89
C GLY A 67 -3.17 -8.10 22.42
N ILE A 68 -1.89 -8.16 22.79
CA ILE A 68 -0.86 -7.19 22.37
C ILE A 68 0.30 -7.85 21.63
N TYR A 69 0.20 -9.14 21.28
CA TYR A 69 1.29 -9.91 20.68
C TYR A 69 0.88 -10.66 19.42
N CYS A 70 1.81 -10.80 18.48
CA CYS A 70 1.61 -11.62 17.29
C CYS A 70 1.55 -13.11 17.66
N ALA A 71 0.42 -13.77 17.34
CA ALA A 71 0.20 -15.19 17.55
C ALA A 71 0.36 -15.98 16.24
N LEU A 72 0.60 -17.29 16.32
CA LEU A 72 0.90 -18.06 15.11
C LEU A 72 -0.35 -18.34 14.25
N TRP A 73 -1.55 -18.44 14.80
CA TRP A 73 -2.82 -18.65 14.10
C TRP A 73 -3.97 -18.58 15.10
#